data_AF-A0A1Y5JPC8-F1
#
_entry.id   AF-A0A1Y5JPC8-F1
#
_cell.length_a   1.000
_cell.length_b   1.000
_cell.length_c   1.000
_cell.angle_alpha   90.00
_cell.angle_beta   90.00
_cell.angle_gamma   90.00
#
_symmetry.space_group_name_H-M   'P 1'
#
loop_
_entity.id
_entity.type
_entity.pdbx_description
1 polymer ?
#
loop_
_entity_poly.entity_id
_entity_poly.type
_entity_poly.pdbx_seq_one_letter_code
_entity_poly.pdbx_strand_id
1 'polypeptide(L)'
;DGSMIPGAESLDIDPLRAQFAQGKIGMYVNHSGEPAVYTSQFPTDIKWAAAEVPTSDGVVDGVSWVNAGGYLGISSKSSNKEAAAKFVEYVYGKELRVEYQEKGLGLSVLPFVNEASGQPELKGIDGFLPTKYDGIYPATPSSITETKLEGKKAADVFTEYILTGNSSLDSIIADLNERYKKALATTRADGLTNIQADPSFNASSLQGSLAK
;
A
#
# COMPACT_ATOMS: atom_id res chain seq x y z
N ASP A 1 16.26 16.26 -15.22
CA ASP A 1 15.77 16.06 -16.60
C ASP A 1 14.44 16.78 -16.88
N GLY A 2 13.77 17.33 -15.85
CA GLY A 2 12.49 18.04 -16.00
C GLY A 2 11.27 17.15 -15.76
N SER A 3 11.47 15.89 -15.36
CA SER A 3 10.41 14.92 -15.11
C SER A 3 9.62 15.20 -13.81
N MET A 4 10.17 16.01 -12.90
CA MET A 4 9.56 16.37 -11.62
C MET A 4 9.16 17.84 -11.60
N ILE A 5 8.02 18.15 -10.97
CA ILE A 5 7.59 19.54 -10.74
C ILE A 5 8.61 20.28 -9.84
N PRO A 6 8.89 21.57 -10.08
CA PRO A 6 9.74 22.34 -9.17
C PRO A 6 9.22 22.32 -7.73
N GLY A 7 10.10 22.03 -6.76
CA GLY A 7 9.74 21.93 -5.35
C GLY A 7 9.17 20.57 -4.94
N ALA A 8 9.20 19.54 -5.80
CA ALA A 8 8.72 18.20 -5.50
C ALA A 8 9.29 17.59 -4.21
N GLU A 9 10.52 17.95 -3.84
CA GLU A 9 11.19 17.55 -2.60
C GLU A 9 10.49 18.02 -1.32
N SER A 10 9.62 19.03 -1.44
CA SER A 10 8.87 19.64 -0.33
C SER A 10 7.36 19.49 -0.47
N LEU A 11 6.91 18.76 -1.50
CA LEU A 11 5.51 18.66 -1.85
C LEU A 11 4.82 17.60 -1.01
N ASP A 12 4.08 18.04 0.01
CA ASP A 12 3.20 17.17 0.77
C ASP A 12 1.95 16.79 -0.05
N ILE A 13 1.19 15.82 0.44
CA ILE A 13 0.13 15.17 -0.31
C ILE A 13 -1.01 16.11 -0.73
N ASP A 14 -1.42 17.05 0.12
CA ASP A 14 -2.52 17.97 -0.20
C ASP A 14 -2.13 19.02 -1.24
N PRO A 15 -0.98 19.71 -1.12
CA PRO A 15 -0.43 20.50 -2.23
C PRO A 15 -0.28 19.68 -3.52
N LEU A 16 0.19 18.43 -3.44
CA LEU A 16 0.31 17.54 -4.60
C LEU A 16 -1.04 17.33 -5.29
N ARG A 17 -2.06 16.91 -4.54
CA ARG A 17 -3.42 16.70 -5.03
C ARG A 17 -4.00 17.96 -5.66
N ALA A 18 -3.77 19.13 -5.05
CA ALA A 18 -4.21 20.41 -5.58
C ALA A 18 -3.53 20.76 -6.93
N GLN A 19 -2.23 20.53 -7.07
CA GLN A 19 -1.53 20.75 -8.34
C GLN A 19 -1.96 19.73 -9.42
N PHE A 20 -2.17 18.46 -9.05
CA PHE A 20 -2.69 17.44 -9.95
C PHE A 20 -4.10 17.81 -10.44
N ALA A 21 -5.01 18.17 -9.54
CA ALA A 21 -6.37 18.61 -9.85
C ALA A 21 -6.42 19.85 -10.78
N GLN A 22 -5.35 20.66 -10.82
CA GLN A 22 -5.19 21.80 -11.73
C GLN A 22 -4.49 21.43 -13.06
N GLY A 23 -4.17 20.16 -13.29
CA GLY A 23 -3.51 19.68 -14.51
C GLY A 23 -2.02 20.01 -14.60
N LYS A 24 -1.37 20.34 -13.49
CA LYS A 24 0.06 20.71 -13.47
C LYS A 24 0.99 19.53 -13.23
N ILE A 25 0.46 18.44 -12.69
CA ILE A 25 1.18 17.17 -12.52
C ILE A 25 0.56 16.17 -13.49
N GLY A 26 1.39 15.54 -14.32
CA GLY A 26 0.94 14.54 -15.29
C GLY A 26 0.61 13.19 -14.64
N MET A 27 1.44 12.75 -13.70
CA MET A 27 1.31 11.46 -13.00
C MET A 27 1.89 11.56 -11.58
N TYR A 28 1.34 10.78 -10.66
CA TYR A 28 1.89 10.51 -9.34
C TYR A 28 1.43 9.13 -8.88
N VAL A 29 2.11 8.55 -7.89
CA VAL A 29 1.80 7.22 -7.37
C VAL A 29 1.11 7.37 -6.01
N ASN A 30 -0.07 6.76 -5.86
CA ASN A 30 -0.79 6.74 -4.59
C ASN A 30 -1.83 5.60 -4.56
N HIS A 31 -2.59 5.50 -3.47
CA HIS A 31 -3.52 4.41 -3.20
C HIS A 31 -4.97 4.70 -3.61
N SER A 32 -5.83 3.69 -3.52
CA SER A 32 -7.25 3.69 -3.92
C SER A 32 -8.17 4.67 -3.16
N GLY A 33 -7.63 5.49 -2.26
CA GLY A 33 -8.39 6.56 -1.59
C GLY A 33 -8.48 7.84 -2.42
N GLU A 34 -7.59 8.01 -3.41
CA GLU A 34 -7.54 9.21 -4.25
C GLU A 34 -8.84 9.54 -5.02
N PRO A 35 -9.58 8.57 -5.59
CA PRO A 35 -10.85 8.87 -6.27
C PRO A 35 -11.87 9.61 -5.38
N ALA A 36 -11.96 9.26 -4.10
CA ALA A 36 -12.86 9.92 -3.16
C ALA A 36 -12.40 11.35 -2.84
N VAL A 37 -11.08 11.56 -2.78
CA VAL A 37 -10.47 12.87 -2.56
C VAL A 37 -10.74 13.82 -3.73
N TYR A 38 -10.63 13.36 -4.97
CA TYR A 38 -10.99 14.17 -6.17
C TYR A 38 -12.48 14.33 -6.38
N THR A 39 -13.31 13.64 -5.60
CA THR A 39 -14.76 13.85 -5.60
C THR A 39 -15.18 14.88 -4.56
N SER A 40 -14.47 14.95 -3.42
CA SER A 40 -14.94 15.69 -2.24
C SER A 40 -14.06 16.89 -1.85
N GLN A 41 -12.74 16.77 -1.96
CA GLN A 41 -11.79 17.77 -1.42
C GLN A 41 -11.12 18.58 -2.53
N PHE A 42 -10.70 17.91 -3.60
CA PHE A 42 -10.03 18.53 -4.76
C PHE A 42 -10.79 18.21 -6.05
N PRO A 43 -12.07 18.64 -6.19
CA PRO A 43 -12.82 18.41 -7.42
C PRO A 43 -12.05 18.94 -8.63
N THR A 44 -12.06 18.16 -9.70
CA THR A 44 -11.27 18.46 -10.90
C THR A 44 -12.01 18.12 -12.18
N ASP A 45 -11.82 18.98 -13.18
CA ASP A 45 -12.33 18.82 -14.54
C ASP A 45 -11.33 18.10 -15.47
N ILE A 46 -10.12 17.80 -14.99
CA ILE A 46 -9.13 17.08 -15.79
C ILE A 46 -9.62 15.65 -16.05
N LYS A 47 -9.24 15.12 -17.20
CA LYS A 47 -9.42 13.70 -17.50
C LYS A 47 -8.26 12.93 -16.87
N TRP A 48 -8.56 12.15 -15.85
CA TRP A 48 -7.60 11.30 -15.16
C TRP A 48 -8.11 9.86 -15.08
N ALA A 49 -7.18 8.93 -14.89
CA ALA A 49 -7.44 7.52 -14.64
C ALA A 49 -6.32 6.98 -13.73
N ALA A 50 -6.56 5.83 -13.11
CA ALA A 50 -5.54 5.06 -12.41
C ALA A 50 -5.08 3.89 -13.30
N ALA A 51 -3.81 3.51 -13.14
CA ALA A 51 -3.19 2.39 -13.83
C ALA A 51 -2.14 1.75 -12.91
N GLU A 52 -1.74 0.53 -13.23
CA GLU A 52 -0.62 -0.13 -12.55
C GLU A 52 0.67 0.68 -12.67
N VAL A 53 1.49 0.63 -11.63
CA VAL A 53 2.81 1.27 -11.63
C VAL A 53 3.69 0.59 -12.68
N PRO A 54 4.31 1.34 -13.61
CA PRO A 54 5.11 0.76 -14.68
C PRO A 54 6.38 0.11 -14.13
N THR A 55 6.84 -0.94 -14.80
CA THR A 55 8.16 -1.54 -14.55
C THR A 55 9.20 -0.97 -15.50
N SER A 56 10.47 -1.01 -15.11
CA SER A 56 11.57 -0.42 -15.89
C SER A 56 11.85 -1.14 -17.21
N ASP A 57 11.49 -2.42 -17.30
CA ASP A 57 11.78 -3.32 -18.42
C ASP A 57 10.53 -3.93 -19.05
N GLY A 58 9.34 -3.60 -18.55
CA GLY A 58 8.06 -4.15 -19.00
C GLY A 58 7.75 -5.54 -18.44
N VAL A 59 8.58 -6.10 -17.56
CA VAL A 59 8.33 -7.39 -16.89
C VAL A 59 7.84 -7.16 -15.47
N VAL A 60 6.78 -7.86 -15.06
CA VAL A 60 6.25 -7.81 -13.70
C VAL A 60 6.73 -9.05 -12.93
N ASP A 61 7.80 -8.90 -12.15
CA ASP A 61 8.45 -9.97 -11.38
C ASP A 61 7.85 -10.20 -9.97
N GLY A 62 6.66 -9.67 -9.73
CA GLY A 62 6.00 -9.78 -8.44
C GLY A 62 4.55 -9.31 -8.48
N VAL A 63 4.13 -8.67 -7.39
CA VAL A 63 2.82 -8.04 -7.26
C VAL A 63 2.96 -6.67 -6.60
N SER A 64 2.07 -5.75 -6.97
CA SER A 64 1.77 -4.55 -6.20
C SER A 64 1.21 -4.96 -4.83
N TRP A 65 1.73 -4.33 -3.78
CA TRP A 65 1.30 -4.65 -2.43
C TRP A 65 -0.10 -4.13 -2.17
N VAL A 66 -1.00 -5.06 -1.81
CA VAL A 66 -2.31 -4.72 -1.28
C VAL A 66 -2.26 -4.71 0.24
N ASN A 67 -2.53 -3.54 0.82
CA ASN A 67 -2.75 -3.42 2.26
C ASN A 67 -4.18 -3.84 2.60
N ALA A 68 -4.37 -5.12 2.85
CA ALA A 68 -5.63 -5.68 3.32
C ALA A 68 -5.49 -6.24 4.73
N GLY A 69 -6.44 -5.90 5.60
CA GLY A 69 -6.46 -6.38 6.98
C GLY A 69 -7.77 -6.09 7.69
N GLY A 70 -8.03 -6.83 8.76
CA GLY A 70 -9.12 -6.51 9.68
C GLY A 70 -8.73 -5.34 10.59
N TYR A 71 -9.54 -4.28 10.63
CA TYR A 71 -9.30 -3.11 11.47
C TYR A 71 -10.12 -3.13 12.77
N LEU A 72 -11.02 -4.09 12.95
CA LEU A 72 -11.77 -4.28 14.18
C LEU A 72 -11.17 -5.40 15.03
N GLY A 73 -10.94 -5.10 16.30
CA GLY A 73 -10.56 -6.07 17.33
C GLY A 73 -11.47 -5.96 18.55
N ILE A 74 -11.72 -7.08 19.22
CA ILE A 74 -12.51 -7.11 20.46
C ILE A 74 -11.55 -7.16 21.64
N SER A 75 -11.61 -6.15 22.51
CA SER A 75 -10.80 -6.13 23.73
C SER A 75 -11.10 -7.35 24.60
N SER A 76 -10.06 -8.06 25.03
CA SER A 76 -10.18 -9.19 25.97
C SER A 76 -10.82 -8.78 27.30
N LYS A 77 -10.74 -7.48 27.65
CA LYS A 77 -11.31 -6.89 28.87
C LYS A 77 -12.73 -6.34 28.69
N SER A 78 -13.31 -6.41 27.49
CA SER A 78 -14.68 -5.93 27.25
C SER A 78 -15.69 -6.73 28.08
N SER A 79 -16.64 -6.04 28.69
CA SER A 79 -17.82 -6.64 29.32
C SER A 79 -18.95 -6.95 28.32
N ASN A 80 -18.83 -6.50 27.07
CA ASN A 80 -19.86 -6.62 26.03
C ASN A 80 -19.37 -7.45 24.83
N LYS A 81 -18.73 -8.60 25.09
CA LYS A 81 -18.05 -9.38 24.02
C LYS A 81 -19.02 -9.91 22.98
N GLU A 82 -20.19 -10.37 23.40
CA GLU A 82 -21.22 -10.93 22.52
C GLU A 82 -21.80 -9.86 21.58
N ALA A 83 -22.08 -8.67 22.11
CA ALA A 83 -22.55 -7.55 21.31
C ALA A 83 -21.46 -7.06 20.32
N ALA A 84 -20.21 -6.99 20.78
CA ALA A 84 -19.08 -6.64 19.93
C ALA A 84 -18.86 -7.67 18.80
N ALA A 85 -18.99 -8.97 19.11
CA ALA A 85 -18.90 -10.04 18.11
C ALA A 85 -20.00 -9.91 17.04
N LYS A 86 -21.26 -9.69 17.45
CA LYS A 86 -22.37 -9.44 16.50
C LYS A 86 -22.13 -8.22 15.62
N PHE A 87 -21.55 -7.16 16.18
CA PHE A 87 -21.20 -5.97 15.39
C PHE A 87 -20.10 -6.27 14.37
N VAL A 88 -19.07 -7.03 14.76
CA VAL A 88 -18.03 -7.49 13.82
C VAL A 88 -18.65 -8.37 12.73
N GLU A 89 -19.52 -9.32 13.06
CA GLU A 89 -20.22 -10.14 12.06
C GLU A 89 -21.03 -9.29 11.08
N TYR A 90 -21.72 -8.26 11.55
CA TYR A 90 -22.44 -7.30 10.70
C TYR A 90 -21.49 -6.54 9.77
N VAL A 91 -20.42 -5.94 10.32
CA VAL A 91 -19.45 -5.15 9.54
C VAL A 91 -18.73 -6.01 8.51
N TYR A 92 -18.44 -7.27 8.86
CA TYR A 92 -17.77 -8.22 7.99
C TYR A 92 -18.73 -9.04 7.11
N GLY A 93 -20.04 -8.81 7.23
CA GLY A 93 -21.08 -9.50 6.48
C GLY A 93 -21.01 -9.21 4.97
N LYS A 94 -21.48 -10.18 4.17
CA LYS A 94 -21.44 -10.07 2.71
C LYS A 94 -22.23 -8.87 2.19
N GLU A 95 -23.47 -8.68 2.66
CA GLU A 95 -24.38 -7.65 2.16
C GLU A 95 -23.81 -6.24 2.31
N LEU A 96 -23.40 -5.87 3.53
CA LEU A 96 -22.82 -4.56 3.78
C LEU A 96 -21.56 -4.31 2.94
N ARG A 97 -20.74 -5.34 2.72
CA ARG A 97 -19.49 -5.20 1.96
C ARG A 97 -19.70 -5.06 0.46
N VAL A 98 -20.67 -5.78 -0.09
CA VAL A 98 -21.09 -5.59 -1.48
C VAL A 98 -21.57 -4.16 -1.66
N GLU A 99 -22.47 -3.68 -0.80
CA GLU A 99 -22.96 -2.30 -0.86
C GLU A 99 -21.83 -1.27 -0.69
N TYR A 100 -20.90 -1.51 0.23
CA TYR A 100 -19.76 -0.64 0.49
C TYR A 100 -18.81 -0.52 -0.71
N GLN A 101 -18.57 -1.64 -1.40
CA GLN A 101 -17.74 -1.69 -2.61
C GLN A 101 -18.45 -1.07 -3.82
N GLU A 102 -19.73 -1.35 -4.02
CA GLU A 102 -20.52 -0.76 -5.11
C GLU A 102 -20.62 0.76 -4.98
N LYS A 103 -20.70 1.29 -3.76
CA LYS A 103 -20.62 2.74 -3.52
C LYS A 103 -19.21 3.33 -3.65
N GLY A 104 -18.20 2.51 -3.91
CA GLY A 104 -16.79 2.92 -4.03
C GLY A 104 -16.17 3.41 -2.72
N LEU A 105 -16.70 3.01 -1.56
CA LEU A 105 -16.21 3.44 -0.25
C LEU A 105 -14.99 2.63 0.22
N GLY A 106 -14.67 1.55 -0.48
CA GLY A 106 -13.47 0.74 -0.31
C GLY A 106 -13.49 -0.47 -1.23
N LEU A 107 -12.35 -1.14 -1.36
CA LEU A 107 -12.17 -2.30 -2.21
C LEU A 107 -11.92 -3.54 -1.37
N SER A 108 -12.65 -4.62 -1.67
CA SER A 108 -12.47 -5.90 -0.99
C SER A 108 -11.41 -6.75 -1.67
N VAL A 109 -10.65 -7.48 -0.88
CA VAL A 109 -9.78 -8.58 -1.36
C VAL A 109 -10.43 -9.95 -1.21
N LEU A 110 -11.66 -10.01 -0.69
CA LEU A 110 -12.36 -11.27 -0.44
C LEU A 110 -13.08 -11.74 -1.71
N PRO A 111 -12.77 -12.93 -2.26
CA PRO A 111 -13.35 -13.41 -3.51
C PRO A 111 -14.88 -13.37 -3.52
N PHE A 112 -15.53 -13.82 -2.45
CA PHE A 112 -17.01 -13.85 -2.37
C PHE A 112 -17.68 -12.47 -2.38
N VAL A 113 -16.96 -11.39 -2.01
CA VAL A 113 -17.46 -10.00 -2.13
C VAL A 113 -17.26 -9.53 -3.55
N ASN A 114 -16.06 -9.76 -4.11
CA ASN A 114 -15.71 -9.36 -5.46
C ASN A 114 -16.61 -10.03 -6.52
N GLU A 115 -16.92 -11.32 -6.36
CA GLU A 115 -17.84 -12.07 -7.22
C GLU A 115 -19.28 -11.56 -7.14
N ALA A 116 -19.70 -11.06 -5.99
CA ALA A 116 -21.07 -10.61 -5.75
C ALA A 116 -21.30 -9.12 -6.04
N SER A 117 -20.23 -8.31 -6.06
CA SER A 117 -20.32 -6.86 -6.26
C SER A 117 -20.40 -6.51 -7.73
N GLY A 118 -21.25 -5.52 -8.04
CA GLY A 118 -21.26 -4.82 -9.32
C GLY A 118 -20.04 -3.91 -9.52
N GLN A 119 -20.11 -3.10 -10.57
CA GLN A 119 -19.13 -2.05 -10.83
C GLN A 119 -19.28 -0.92 -9.80
N PRO A 120 -18.20 -0.45 -9.19
CA PRO A 120 -18.26 0.69 -8.28
C PRO A 120 -18.76 1.98 -8.94
N GLU A 121 -19.51 2.80 -8.20
CA GLU A 121 -20.06 4.08 -8.65
C GLU A 121 -19.02 5.22 -8.66
N LEU A 122 -17.97 5.10 -7.85
CA LEU A 122 -16.97 6.16 -7.66
C LEU A 122 -16.06 6.29 -8.88
N LYS A 123 -16.16 7.42 -9.58
CA LYS A 123 -15.36 7.70 -10.78
C LYS A 123 -13.86 7.48 -10.54
N GLY A 124 -13.24 6.64 -11.38
CA GLY A 124 -11.80 6.40 -11.39
C GLY A 124 -11.32 5.32 -10.42
N ILE A 125 -12.21 4.74 -9.61
CA ILE A 125 -11.86 3.63 -8.71
C ILE A 125 -11.58 2.32 -9.48
N ASP A 126 -12.10 2.17 -10.70
CA ASP A 126 -11.94 0.96 -11.51
C ASP A 126 -10.46 0.61 -11.76
N GLY A 127 -9.60 1.62 -11.89
CA GLY A 127 -8.16 1.43 -12.07
C GLY A 127 -7.42 0.93 -10.83
N PHE A 128 -8.13 0.76 -9.70
CA PHE A 128 -7.61 0.19 -8.46
C PHE A 128 -8.25 -1.17 -8.12
N LEU A 129 -9.18 -1.67 -8.94
CA LEU A 129 -9.74 -3.01 -8.73
C LEU A 129 -8.62 -4.05 -8.78
N PRO A 130 -8.57 -5.03 -7.86
CA PRO A 130 -7.52 -6.03 -7.82
C PRO A 130 -7.37 -6.76 -9.16
N THR A 131 -6.13 -6.84 -9.63
CA THR A 131 -5.71 -7.54 -10.83
C THR A 131 -4.92 -8.79 -10.47
N LYS A 132 -4.43 -9.53 -11.47
CA LYS A 132 -3.47 -10.62 -11.24
C LYS A 132 -2.12 -10.13 -10.73
N TYR A 133 -1.82 -8.84 -10.81
CA TYR A 133 -0.59 -8.25 -10.33
C TYR A 133 -0.74 -7.62 -8.94
N ASP A 134 -1.85 -7.87 -8.24
CA ASP A 134 -2.09 -7.41 -6.88
C ASP A 134 -2.01 -8.58 -5.90
N GLY A 135 -1.33 -8.37 -4.77
CA GLY A 135 -1.14 -9.43 -3.79
C GLY A 135 -0.76 -8.95 -2.39
N ILE A 136 -0.98 -9.82 -1.40
CA ILE A 136 -0.59 -9.58 -0.01
C ILE A 136 0.74 -10.29 0.23
N TYR A 137 1.79 -9.52 0.48
CA TYR A 137 3.09 -10.09 0.86
C TYR A 137 3.01 -10.73 2.27
N PRO A 138 3.81 -11.78 2.52
CA PRO A 138 3.95 -12.34 3.86
C PRO A 138 4.36 -11.27 4.88
N ALA A 139 3.93 -11.45 6.13
CA ALA A 139 4.32 -10.56 7.22
C ALA A 139 5.85 -10.53 7.39
N THR A 140 6.42 -9.34 7.50
CA THR A 140 7.85 -9.13 7.69
C THR A 140 8.13 -8.56 9.09
N PRO A 141 9.31 -8.81 9.67
CA PRO A 141 9.70 -8.20 10.93
C PRO A 141 10.19 -6.75 10.76
N SER A 142 9.91 -6.07 9.64
CA SER A 142 10.53 -4.79 9.30
C SER A 142 10.28 -3.71 10.36
N SER A 143 9.04 -3.53 10.80
CA SER A 143 8.69 -2.50 11.79
C SER A 143 9.40 -2.69 13.13
N ILE A 144 9.48 -3.94 13.62
CA ILE A 144 10.16 -4.25 14.87
C ILE A 144 11.69 -4.19 14.71
N THR A 145 12.21 -4.59 13.56
CA THR A 145 13.63 -4.47 13.21
C THR A 145 14.09 -3.01 13.21
N GLU A 146 13.27 -2.11 12.67
CA GLU A 146 13.57 -0.68 12.63
C GLU A 146 13.66 -0.03 14.02
N THR A 147 13.12 -0.65 15.08
CA THR A 147 13.31 -0.17 16.46
C THR A 147 14.76 -0.29 16.96
N LYS A 148 15.58 -1.09 16.27
CA LYS A 148 17.00 -1.31 16.55
C LYS A 148 17.92 -0.80 15.43
N LEU A 149 17.35 -0.17 14.41
CA LEU A 149 18.12 0.36 13.29
C LEU A 149 18.86 1.64 13.71
N GLU A 150 20.15 1.70 13.39
CA GLU A 150 20.96 2.91 13.54
C GLU A 150 20.91 3.70 12.22
N GLY A 151 20.70 5.02 12.31
CA GLY A 151 20.67 5.92 11.15
C GLY A 151 19.32 5.98 10.42
N LYS A 152 19.34 6.51 9.19
CA LYS A 152 18.14 6.71 8.35
C LYS A 152 17.55 5.38 7.90
N LYS A 153 16.22 5.33 7.77
CA LYS A 153 15.49 4.15 7.27
C LYS A 153 15.65 4.02 5.76
N ALA A 154 15.36 2.84 5.23
CA ALA A 154 15.41 2.59 3.79
C ALA A 154 14.58 3.62 2.99
N ALA A 155 13.37 3.95 3.45
CA ALA A 155 12.50 4.92 2.79
C ALA A 155 13.15 6.31 2.66
N ASP A 156 13.78 6.81 3.73
CA ASP A 156 14.43 8.12 3.73
C ASP A 156 15.65 8.12 2.79
N VAL A 157 16.48 7.07 2.84
CA VAL A 157 17.68 6.96 2.00
C VAL A 157 17.33 6.84 0.52
N PHE A 158 16.30 6.06 0.17
CA PHE A 158 15.83 5.97 -1.21
C PHE A 158 15.18 7.27 -1.70
N THR A 159 14.45 7.98 -0.83
CA THR A 159 13.91 9.31 -1.17
C THR A 159 15.05 10.29 -1.49
N GLU A 160 16.09 10.31 -0.67
CA GLU A 160 17.28 11.15 -0.92
C GLU A 160 18.00 10.76 -2.21
N TYR A 161 18.13 9.47 -2.50
CA TYR A 161 18.68 8.99 -3.76
C TYR A 161 17.87 9.45 -4.97
N ILE A 162 16.54 9.32 -4.93
CA ILE A 162 15.64 9.75 -6.01
C ILE A 162 15.76 11.26 -6.26
N LEU A 163 15.80 12.06 -5.19
CA LEU A 163 15.82 13.52 -5.29
C LEU A 163 17.18 14.09 -5.70
N THR A 164 18.28 13.44 -5.29
CA THR A 164 19.62 14.02 -5.45
C THR A 164 20.47 13.30 -6.49
N GLY A 165 20.27 12.00 -6.70
CA GLY A 165 21.13 11.15 -7.53
C GLY A 165 22.60 11.09 -7.07
N ASN A 166 22.93 11.64 -5.89
CA ASN A 166 24.32 11.90 -5.47
C ASN A 166 25.03 10.68 -4.88
N SER A 167 24.47 9.48 -5.00
CA SER A 167 25.00 8.27 -4.39
C SER A 167 24.81 7.07 -5.31
N SER A 168 25.74 6.11 -5.26
CA SER A 168 25.57 4.85 -5.98
C SER A 168 24.48 4.02 -5.31
N LEU A 169 23.49 3.58 -6.11
CA LEU A 169 22.41 2.71 -5.62
C LEU A 169 22.96 1.43 -4.98
N ASP A 170 24.00 0.83 -5.57
CA ASP A 170 24.64 -0.37 -5.02
C ASP A 170 25.25 -0.11 -3.64
N SER A 171 25.87 1.07 -3.45
CA SER A 171 26.46 1.44 -2.16
C SER A 171 25.38 1.67 -1.08
N ILE A 172 24.26 2.29 -1.46
CA ILE A 172 23.08 2.47 -0.58
C ILE A 172 22.53 1.11 -0.15
N ILE A 173 22.35 0.20 -1.11
CA ILE A 173 21.81 -1.14 -0.84
C ILE A 173 22.77 -1.93 0.06
N ALA A 174 24.08 -1.85 -0.18
CA ALA A 174 25.07 -2.53 0.65
C ALA A 174 25.05 -2.03 2.11
N ASP A 175 25.05 -0.71 2.32
CA ASP A 175 24.95 -0.09 3.65
C ASP A 175 23.65 -0.48 4.38
N LEU A 176 22.50 -0.32 3.71
CA LEU A 176 21.20 -0.69 4.28
C LEU A 176 21.18 -2.17 4.67
N ASN A 177 21.71 -3.05 3.83
CA ASN A 177 21.78 -4.48 4.13
C ASN A 177 22.61 -4.76 5.39
N GLU A 178 23.75 -4.09 5.58
CA GLU A 178 24.56 -4.25 6.79
C GLU A 178 23.79 -3.82 8.05
N ARG A 179 23.22 -2.61 8.02
CA ARG A 179 22.51 -2.04 9.17
C ARG A 179 21.24 -2.81 9.52
N TYR A 180 20.44 -3.21 8.54
CA TYR A 180 19.23 -3.99 8.78
C TYR A 180 19.56 -5.42 9.26
N LYS A 181 20.65 -6.05 8.79
CA LYS A 181 21.10 -7.35 9.31
C LYS A 181 21.48 -7.26 10.79
N LYS A 182 22.26 -6.24 11.17
CA LYS A 182 22.64 -5.99 12.57
C LYS A 182 21.39 -5.76 13.43
N ALA A 183 20.49 -4.89 12.99
CA ALA A 183 19.25 -4.58 13.70
C ALA A 183 18.34 -5.82 13.87
N LEU A 184 18.21 -6.65 12.83
CA LEU A 184 17.41 -7.88 12.89
C LEU A 184 18.02 -8.89 13.86
N ALA A 185 19.35 -9.03 13.89
CA ALA A 185 20.05 -9.89 14.83
C ALA A 185 19.80 -9.47 16.29
N THR A 186 19.90 -8.18 16.59
CA THR A 186 19.57 -7.64 17.92
C THR A 186 18.10 -7.88 18.28
N THR A 187 17.19 -7.61 17.35
CA THR A 187 15.74 -7.79 17.57
C THR A 187 15.39 -9.24 17.89
N ARG A 188 16.07 -10.21 17.25
CA ARG A 188 15.93 -11.64 17.55
C ARG A 188 16.54 -12.03 18.90
N ALA A 189 17.72 -11.50 19.22
CA ALA A 189 18.36 -11.73 20.52
C ALA A 189 17.50 -11.22 21.69
N ASP A 190 16.79 -10.11 21.48
CA ASP A 190 15.83 -9.55 22.45
C ASP A 190 14.49 -10.31 22.52
N GLY A 191 14.29 -11.32 21.66
CA GLY A 191 13.05 -12.12 21.61
C GLY A 191 11.84 -11.38 21.03
N LEU A 192 12.05 -10.25 20.34
CA LEU A 192 10.97 -9.40 19.83
C LEU A 192 10.37 -9.92 18.51
N THR A 193 11.06 -10.83 17.83
CA THR A 193 10.54 -11.54 16.66
C THR A 193 11.19 -12.91 16.51
N ASN A 194 10.39 -13.88 16.06
CA ASN A 194 10.85 -15.20 15.65
C ASN A 194 10.65 -15.45 14.14
N ILE A 195 10.19 -14.43 13.39
CA ILE A 195 9.93 -14.56 11.94
C ILE A 195 11.22 -14.97 11.23
N GLN A 196 11.13 -16.05 10.46
CA GLN A 196 12.21 -16.58 9.63
C GLN A 196 11.93 -16.22 8.17
N ALA A 197 13.01 -16.00 7.41
CA ALA A 197 12.89 -15.87 5.97
C ALA A 197 12.51 -17.23 5.39
N ASP A 198 11.59 -17.22 4.42
CA ASP A 198 11.33 -18.37 3.57
C ASP A 198 12.26 -18.29 2.35
N PRO A 199 13.28 -19.15 2.25
CA PRO A 199 14.21 -19.12 1.11
C PRO A 199 13.56 -19.56 -0.21
N SER A 200 12.38 -20.18 -0.16
CA SER A 200 11.62 -20.59 -1.33
C SER A 200 10.62 -19.52 -1.82
N PHE A 201 10.44 -18.43 -1.05
CA PHE A 201 9.51 -17.37 -1.41
C PHE A 201 9.91 -16.72 -2.75
N ASN A 202 8.92 -16.60 -3.62
CA ASN A 202 9.03 -15.88 -4.89
C ASN A 202 7.83 -14.94 -5.02
N ALA A 203 8.08 -13.64 -5.18
CA ALA A 203 7.02 -12.63 -5.29
C ALA A 203 6.06 -12.91 -6.47
N SER A 204 6.57 -13.42 -7.60
CA SER A 204 5.74 -13.80 -8.76
C SER A 204 4.75 -14.92 -8.45
N SER A 205 5.00 -15.74 -7.42
CA SER A 205 4.05 -16.79 -7.01
C SER A 205 2.76 -16.22 -6.40
N LEU A 206 2.76 -14.94 -6.01
CA LEU A 206 1.57 -14.24 -5.53
C LEU A 206 0.67 -13.74 -6.67
N GLN A 207 1.12 -13.79 -7.92
CA GLN A 207 0.30 -13.32 -9.03
C GLN A 207 -0.97 -14.16 -9.17
N GLY A 208 -2.10 -13.48 -9.33
CA GLY A 208 -3.43 -14.10 -9.39
C GLY A 208 -3.98 -14.52 -8.03
N SER A 209 -3.26 -14.32 -6.92
CA SER A 209 -3.74 -14.73 -5.58
C SER A 209 -4.96 -13.95 -5.09
N LEU A 210 -5.16 -12.73 -5.61
CA LEU A 210 -6.32 -11.87 -5.29
C LEU A 210 -7.25 -11.62 -6.48
N ALA A 211 -6.88 -12.09 -7.67
CA ALA A 211 -7.68 -11.92 -8.87
C ALA A 211 -8.92 -12.83 -8.84
N LYS A 212 -9.97 -12.39 -9.52
CA LYS A 212 -11.17 -13.19 -9.80
C LYS A 212 -10.87 -14.41 -10.67
#